data_AF-A0A009RLF1-F1
#
_entry.id   AF-A0A009RLF1-F1
#
_cell.length_a   1.000
_cell.length_b   1.000
_cell.length_c   1.000
_cell.angle_alpha   90.00
_cell.angle_beta   90.00
_cell.angle_gamma   90.00
#
_symmetry.space_group_name_H-M   'P 1'
#
loop_
_entity.id
_entity.type
_entity.pdbx_description
1 polymer ?
#
loop_
_entity_poly.entity_id
_entity_poly.type
_entity_poly.pdbx_seq_one_letter_code
_entity_poly.pdbx_strand_id
1 'polypeptide(L)'
;LENTEENQRLIGKYLEFLEYPDGTVAIMHNSRKINYSLFDKLSQLNQREIVENKRLGAVLNHIQQQHEELEQQNKRSRSQSMQRRRAQKTAIQQRNLNPVLDLEMSI
;
A
#
# COMPACT_ATOMS: atom_id res chain seq x y z
N LEU A 1 -2.07 -24.40 -10.83
CA LEU A 1 -3.00 -24.65 -11.95
C LEU A 1 -2.95 -23.46 -12.89
N GLU A 2 -3.16 -23.65 -14.19
CA GLU A 2 -3.27 -22.52 -15.11
C GLU A 2 -4.45 -21.62 -14.74
N ASN A 3 -4.30 -20.30 -14.94
CA ASN A 3 -5.33 -19.34 -14.58
C ASN A 3 -6.42 -19.30 -15.65
N THR A 4 -7.39 -20.21 -15.52
CA THR A 4 -8.59 -20.30 -16.35
C THR A 4 -9.81 -20.11 -15.47
N GLU A 5 -10.89 -19.52 -15.99
CA GLU A 5 -12.14 -19.28 -15.24
C GLU A 5 -12.68 -20.55 -14.57
N GLU A 6 -12.53 -21.69 -15.22
CA GLU A 6 -12.97 -22.99 -14.71
C GLU A 6 -12.11 -23.46 -13.53
N ASN A 7 -10.79 -23.21 -13.58
CA ASN A 7 -9.86 -23.54 -12.50
C ASN A 7 -10.04 -22.63 -11.29
N GLN A 8 -10.45 -21.37 -11.49
CA GLN A 8 -10.79 -20.47 -10.38
C GLN A 8 -11.98 -20.99 -9.56
N ARG A 9 -12.94 -21.68 -10.19
CA ARG A 9 -14.07 -22.33 -9.50
C ARG A 9 -13.66 -23.56 -8.70
N LEU A 10 -12.41 -24.01 -8.80
CA LEU A 10 -11.83 -25.12 -8.05
C LEU A 10 -11.12 -24.66 -6.77
N ILE A 11 -11.07 -23.36 -6.50
CA ILE A 11 -10.51 -22.82 -5.26
C ILE A 11 -11.30 -23.39 -4.06
N GLY A 12 -10.58 -24.01 -3.12
CA GLY A 12 -11.16 -24.64 -1.93
C GLY A 12 -11.79 -26.01 -2.16
N LYS A 13 -11.68 -26.59 -3.36
CA LYS A 13 -12.16 -27.94 -3.66
C LYS A 13 -11.01 -28.95 -3.62
N TYR A 14 -11.35 -30.20 -3.29
CA TYR A 14 -10.42 -31.31 -3.35
C TYR A 14 -10.18 -31.72 -4.80
N LEU A 15 -8.92 -32.00 -5.12
CA LEU A 15 -8.48 -32.49 -6.43
C LEU A 15 -7.91 -33.89 -6.27
N GLU A 16 -8.11 -34.73 -7.28
CA GLU A 16 -7.48 -36.04 -7.36
C GLU A 16 -6.06 -35.89 -7.89
N PHE A 17 -5.12 -36.51 -7.19
CA PHE A 17 -3.71 -36.54 -7.56
C PHE A 17 -3.35 -37.97 -7.94
N LEU A 18 -2.99 -38.18 -9.21
CA LEU A 18 -2.60 -39.48 -9.75
C LEU A 18 -1.11 -39.44 -10.07
N GLU A 19 -0.37 -40.34 -9.43
CA GLU A 19 1.05 -40.56 -9.68
C GLU A 19 1.21 -41.89 -10.41
N TYR A 20 1.78 -41.83 -11.61
CA TYR A 20 2.01 -43.00 -12.44
C TYR A 20 3.43 -43.56 -12.17
N PRO A 21 3.66 -44.86 -12.45
CA PRO A 21 4.97 -45.50 -12.22
C PRO A 21 6.13 -44.91 -13.03
N ASP A 22 5.83 -44.19 -14.12
CA ASP A 22 6.79 -43.46 -14.96
C ASP A 22 7.22 -42.11 -14.34
N GLY A 23 6.65 -41.74 -13.18
CA GLY A 23 6.88 -40.46 -12.52
C GLY A 23 6.03 -39.32 -13.10
N THR A 24 5.14 -39.61 -14.06
CA THR A 24 4.20 -38.62 -14.56
C THR A 24 3.12 -38.37 -13.52
N VAL A 25 2.78 -37.10 -13.31
CA VAL A 25 1.70 -36.69 -12.42
C VAL A 25 0.52 -36.18 -13.23
N ALA A 26 -0.69 -36.55 -12.84
CA ALA A 26 -1.92 -35.97 -13.37
C ALA A 26 -2.79 -35.44 -12.23
N ILE A 27 -3.34 -34.24 -12.44
CA ILE A 27 -4.31 -33.62 -11.53
C ILE A 27 -5.67 -33.68 -12.20
N MET A 28 -6.66 -34.23 -11.49
CA MET A 28 -8.01 -34.43 -12.00
C MET A 28 -9.07 -33.86 -11.04
N HIS A 29 -10.22 -33.48 -11.60
CA HIS A 29 -11.41 -33.08 -10.83
C HIS A 29 -12.66 -33.45 -11.62
N ASN A 30 -13.57 -34.22 -11.01
CA ASN A 30 -14.82 -34.68 -11.65
C ASN A 30 -14.60 -35.28 -13.05
N SER A 31 -13.64 -36.22 -13.18
CA SER A 31 -13.26 -36.86 -14.45
C SER A 31 -12.63 -35.93 -15.51
N ARG A 32 -12.32 -34.68 -15.17
CA ARG A 32 -11.61 -33.74 -16.05
C ARG A 32 -10.15 -33.64 -15.65
N LYS A 33 -9.25 -33.76 -16.63
CA LYS A 33 -7.81 -33.47 -16.48
C LYS A 33 -7.57 -31.96 -16.43
N ILE A 34 -6.80 -31.51 -15.46
CA ILE A 34 -6.45 -30.10 -15.28
C ILE A 34 -5.00 -29.87 -15.71
N ASN A 35 -4.79 -28.85 -16.53
CA ASN A 35 -3.44 -28.41 -16.89
C ASN A 35 -2.78 -27.72 -15.67
N TYR A 36 -1.56 -28.14 -15.39
CA TYR A 36 -0.75 -27.57 -14.33
C TYR A 36 0.65 -27.29 -14.84
N SER A 37 1.26 -26.26 -14.26
CA SER A 37 2.67 -25.97 -14.42
C SER A 37 3.32 -26.15 -13.06
N LEU A 38 4.49 -26.79 -13.04
CA LEU A 38 5.31 -26.89 -11.85
C LEU A 38 5.92 -25.53 -11.56
N PHE A 39 5.56 -24.95 -10.43
CA PHE A 39 6.15 -23.70 -9.99
C PHE A 39 7.54 -23.97 -9.42
N ASP A 40 8.57 -23.64 -10.19
CA ASP A 40 9.95 -23.68 -9.71
C ASP A 40 10.23 -22.45 -8.85
N LYS A 41 10.25 -22.64 -7.53
CA LYS A 41 10.53 -21.59 -6.54
C LYS A 41 11.95 -21.01 -6.67
N LEU A 42 12.86 -21.70 -7.35
CA LEU A 42 14.25 -21.29 -7.53
C LEU A 42 14.52 -20.65 -8.91
N SER A 43 13.62 -20.82 -9.87
CA SER A 43 13.83 -20.44 -11.29
C SER A 43 14.06 -18.95 -11.54
N GLN A 44 13.69 -18.06 -10.61
CA GLN A 44 13.76 -16.61 -10.82
C GLN A 44 14.22 -15.84 -9.58
N LEU A 45 15.17 -16.38 -8.83
CA LEU A 45 15.80 -15.59 -7.78
C LEU A 45 16.82 -14.61 -8.37
N ASN A 46 16.33 -13.56 -9.03
CA ASN A 46 17.17 -12.45 -9.48
C ASN A 46 17.80 -11.79 -8.25
N GLN A 47 19.10 -12.02 -8.04
CA GLN A 47 19.82 -11.47 -6.89
C GLN A 47 19.71 -9.94 -6.81
N ARG A 48 19.57 -9.26 -7.95
CA ARG A 48 19.27 -7.83 -8.03
C ARG A 48 17.94 -7.46 -7.36
N GLU A 49 16.88 -8.24 -7.57
CA GLU A 49 15.56 -8.00 -6.97
C GLU A 49 15.58 -8.23 -5.45
N ILE A 50 16.35 -9.21 -4.97
CA ILE A 50 16.55 -9.41 -3.53
C ILE A 50 17.28 -8.21 -2.91
N VAL A 51 18.34 -7.74 -3.57
CA VAL A 51 19.16 -6.63 -3.06
C VAL A 51 18.36 -5.33 -3.05
N GLU A 52 17.59 -5.05 -4.10
CA GLU A 52 16.68 -3.90 -4.14
C GLU A 52 15.58 -3.99 -3.06
N ASN A 53 14.96 -5.15 -2.85
CA ASN A 53 13.99 -5.33 -1.75
C ASN A 53 14.62 -5.15 -0.36
N LYS A 54 15.84 -5.63 -0.14
CA LYS A 54 16.58 -5.44 1.12
C LYS A 54 17.00 -3.98 1.33
N ARG A 55 17.48 -3.32 0.27
CA ARG A 55 17.79 -1.88 0.28
C ARG A 55 16.55 -1.05 0.54
N LEU A 56 15.43 -1.41 -0.05
CA LEU A 56 14.14 -0.78 0.20
C LEU A 56 13.75 -0.93 1.68
N GLY A 57 13.98 -2.10 2.30
CA GLY A 57 13.79 -2.26 3.74
C GLY A 57 14.62 -1.29 4.59
N ALA A 58 15.91 -1.11 4.27
CA ALA A 58 16.76 -0.14 4.96
C ALA A 58 16.31 1.32 4.75
N VAL A 59 15.90 1.67 3.52
CA VAL A 59 15.38 2.99 3.18
C VAL A 59 14.05 3.27 3.88
N LEU A 60 13.14 2.30 3.94
CA LEU A 60 11.86 2.41 4.63
C LEU A 60 12.05 2.56 6.14
N ASN A 61 12.98 1.81 6.74
CA ASN A 61 13.33 1.97 8.16
C ASN A 61 13.89 3.36 8.45
N HIS A 62 14.75 3.88 7.57
CA HIS A 62 15.28 5.23 7.71
C HIS A 62 14.18 6.30 7.60
N ILE A 63 13.27 6.17 6.62
CA ILE A 63 12.10 7.05 6.47
C ILE A 63 11.21 6.99 7.72
N GLN A 64 10.99 5.80 8.28
CA GLN A 64 10.20 5.62 9.50
C GLN A 64 10.82 6.32 10.70
N GLN A 65 12.14 6.19 10.90
CA GLN A 65 12.88 6.88 11.97
C GLN A 65 12.78 8.41 11.83
N GLN A 66 12.98 8.93 10.62
CA GLN A 66 12.85 10.36 10.35
C GLN A 66 11.42 10.87 10.62
N HIS A 67 10.39 10.08 10.30
CA HIS A 67 9.02 10.42 10.65
C HIS A 67 8.79 10.46 12.16
N GLU A 68 9.30 9.48 12.89
CA GLU A 68 9.15 9.37 14.35
C GLU A 68 9.86 10.53 15.08
N GLU A 69 11.05 10.92 14.64
CA GLU A 69 11.76 12.11 15.12
C GLU A 69 10.96 13.41 14.87
N LEU A 70 10.36 13.55 13.69
CA LEU A 70 9.53 14.72 13.35
C LEU A 70 8.22 14.77 14.15
N GLU A 71 7.66 13.61 14.53
CA GLU A 71 6.51 13.51 15.44
C GLU A 71 6.87 13.92 16.87
N GLN A 72 7.98 13.40 17.40
CA GLN A 72 8.46 13.77 18.74
C GLN A 72 8.73 15.27 18.84
N GLN A 73 9.25 15.88 17.77
CA GLN A 73 9.48 17.32 17.70
C GLN A 73 8.19 18.15 17.48
N ASN A 74 7.00 17.51 17.39
CA ASN A 74 5.71 18.13 17.03
C ASN A 74 5.70 18.88 15.68
N LYS A 75 6.75 18.72 14.86
CA LYS A 75 6.95 19.41 13.57
C LYS A 75 6.20 18.75 12.41
N ARG A 76 5.64 17.55 12.62
CA ARG A 76 4.78 16.87 11.64
C ARG A 76 3.43 17.58 11.46
N SER A 77 3.00 18.34 12.46
CA SER A 77 1.75 19.08 12.43
C SER A 77 1.90 20.43 11.71
N ARG A 78 0.87 20.81 10.94
CA ARG A 78 0.80 22.13 10.30
C ARG A 78 0.98 23.21 11.38
N SER A 79 1.87 24.18 11.15
CA SER A 79 2.12 25.32 12.05
C SER A 79 0.82 25.84 12.68
N GLN A 80 0.69 25.69 14.00
CA GLN A 80 -0.47 26.18 14.75
C GLN A 80 -0.57 27.71 14.77
N SER A 81 0.52 28.40 14.42
CA SER A 81 0.57 29.86 14.29
C SER A 81 -0.24 30.37 13.09
N MET A 82 -0.43 29.57 12.05
CA MET A 82 -1.24 29.96 10.90
C MET A 82 -2.72 29.64 11.10
N GLN A 83 -3.54 30.68 11.23
CA GLN A 83 -5.00 30.57 11.23
C GLN A 83 -5.48 29.80 10.00
N ARG A 84 -6.42 28.86 10.20
CA ARG A 84 -7.01 28.07 9.12
C ARG A 84 -7.61 29.03 8.06
N ARG A 85 -7.46 28.72 6.77
CA ARG A 85 -7.99 29.56 5.66
C ARG A 85 -9.47 29.94 5.84
N ARG A 86 -10.28 29.08 6.47
CA ARG A 86 -11.68 29.38 6.80
C ARG A 86 -11.81 30.49 7.87
N ALA A 87 -11.00 30.43 8.93
CA ALA A 87 -10.96 31.46 9.96
C ALA A 87 -10.47 32.81 9.42
N GLN A 88 -9.49 32.80 8.49
CA GLN A 88 -9.05 34.02 7.79
C GLN A 88 -10.17 34.64 6.95
N LYS A 89 -10.90 33.82 6.19
CA LYS A 89 -12.05 34.31 5.39
C LYS A 89 -13.15 34.91 6.27
N THR A 90 -13.47 34.26 7.39
CA THR A 90 -14.45 34.81 8.35
C THR A 90 -13.97 36.12 8.95
N ALA A 91 -12.71 36.20 9.38
CA ALA A 91 -12.15 37.45 9.94
C ALA A 91 -12.17 38.61 8.92
N ILE A 92 -11.82 38.34 7.66
CA ILE A 92 -11.89 39.33 6.58
C ILE A 92 -13.35 39.75 6.32
N GLN A 93 -14.29 38.80 6.29
CA GLN A 93 -15.70 39.10 6.08
C GLN A 93 -16.30 39.94 7.22
N GLN A 94 -15.93 39.65 8.47
CA GLN A 94 -16.34 40.43 9.63
C GLN A 94 -15.77 41.86 9.61
N ARG A 95 -14.51 42.02 9.18
CA ARG A 95 -13.90 43.35 8.98
C ARG A 95 -14.62 44.17 7.90
N ASN A 96 -14.96 43.55 6.77
CA ASN A 96 -15.68 44.21 5.69
C ASN A 96 -17.11 44.64 6.08
N LEU A 97 -17.72 43.95 7.06
CA LEU A 97 -19.06 44.27 7.58
C LEU A 97 -19.03 45.40 8.62
N ASN A 98 -17.88 45.67 9.24
CA ASN A 98 -17.78 46.64 10.34
C ASN A 98 -16.53 47.53 10.18
N PRO A 99 -16.60 48.55 9.30
CA PRO A 99 -15.43 49.36 8.90
C PRO A 99 -14.88 50.27 10.01
N VAL A 100 -15.56 50.39 11.15
CA VAL A 100 -15.15 51.24 12.29
C VAL A 100 -13.94 50.68 13.05
N LEU A 101 -13.65 49.38 12.91
CA LEU A 101 -12.60 48.69 13.68
C LEU A 101 -11.17 49.09 13.28
N ASP A 102 -10.96 49.69 12.11
CA ASP A 102 -9.63 50.06 11.60
C ASP A 102 -9.14 51.43 12.12
N LEU A 103 -10.01 52.24 12.75
CA LEU A 103 -9.69 53.58 13.26
C LEU A 103 -9.09 53.57 14.69
N GLU A 104 -9.33 52.52 15.46
CA GLU A 104 -8.91 52.40 16.88
C GLU A 104 -7.50 51.77 17.05
N MET A 105 -6.84 51.38 15.96
CA MET A 105 -5.51 50.75 15.96
C MET A 105 -4.39 51.64 15.42
N SER A 106 -4.66 52.93 15.25
CA SER A 106 -3.69 53.94 14.83
C SER A 106 -3.59 55.07 15.86
N ILE A 107 -3.11 54.72 17.06
CA ILE A 107 -2.44 55.62 18.01
C ILE A 107 -1.21 54.88 18.52
#